data_AF-A0A6P0L0J2-F1
#
_entry.id   AF-A0A6P0L0J2-F1
#
_cell.length_a   1.000
_cell.length_b   1.000
_cell.length_c   1.000
_cell.angle_alpha   90.00
_cell.angle_beta   90.00
_cell.angle_gamma   90.00
#
_symmetry.space_group_name_H-M   'P 1'
#
loop_
_entity.id
_entity.type
_entity.pdbx_description
1 polymer ?
#
loop_
_entity_poly.entity_id
_entity_poly.type
_entity_poly.pdbx_seq_one_letter_code
_entity_poly.pdbx_strand_id
1 'polypeptide(L)' 'MLGESLIVDSSNSPSESRTFVYEVTGLWHKEENTKNSYPLPKSSSIFIQVPYSQMNEEMQRITRMGGKIVSIRPVMPTT' A
#
# COMPACT_ATOMS: atom_id res chain seq x y z
N MET A 1 2.57 33.75 19.20
CA MET A 1 3.54 33.21 18.23
C MET A 1 3.75 31.75 18.64
N LEU A 2 2.87 30.84 18.21
CA LEU A 2 3.05 29.91 17.08
C LEU A 2 4.39 29.14 17.10
N GLY A 3 4.36 27.95 17.69
CA GLY A 3 4.78 26.70 17.04
C GLY A 3 6.28 26.48 16.81
N GLU A 4 7.00 26.08 17.85
CA GLU A 4 8.14 25.17 17.68
C GLU A 4 7.60 23.74 17.58
N SER A 5 7.26 23.33 16.35
CA SER A 5 7.08 21.91 16.04
C SER A 5 8.46 21.28 16.00
N LEU A 6 8.74 20.48 17.02
CA LEU A 6 9.89 19.58 17.07
C LEU A 6 9.85 18.71 15.80
N ILE A 7 10.76 18.99 14.89
CA ILE A 7 11.12 18.08 13.79
C ILE A 7 11.59 16.78 14.43
N VAL A 8 10.73 15.76 14.39
CA VAL A 8 11.10 14.39 14.69
C VAL A 8 12.12 13.98 13.63
N ASP A 9 13.36 13.80 14.06
CA ASP A 9 14.42 13.16 13.29
C ASP A 9 14.00 11.69 13.13
N SER A 10 13.33 11.39 12.01
CA SER A 10 13.01 10.02 11.61
C SER A 10 14.33 9.30 11.40
N SER A 11 14.76 8.58 12.43
CA SER A 11 15.91 7.68 12.46
C SER A 11 15.88 6.75 11.24
N ASN A 12 16.57 7.16 10.17
CA ASN A 12 16.67 6.45 8.90
C ASN A 12 17.35 5.09 9.12
N SER A 13 16.56 4.13 9.56
CA SER A 13 17.02 2.78 9.85
C SER A 13 17.22 2.07 8.51
N PRO A 14 18.26 1.23 8.32
CA PRO A 14 18.43 0.46 7.09
C PRO A 14 17.25 -0.48 6.78
N SER A 15 16.38 -0.71 7.77
CA SER A 15 15.09 -1.40 7.62
C SER A 15 13.99 -0.54 7.00
N GLU A 16 14.07 0.78 7.14
CA GLU A 16 13.08 1.76 6.64
C GLU A 16 13.12 1.88 5.12
N SER A 17 14.30 1.68 4.51
CA SER A 17 14.48 1.68 3.05
C SER A 17 13.95 0.40 2.36
N ARG A 18 13.36 -0.55 3.10
CA ARG A 18 12.84 -1.79 2.53
C ARG A 18 11.46 -1.57 1.92
N THR A 19 11.29 -2.02 0.69
CA THR A 19 10.00 -2.02 -0.01
C THR A 19 9.46 -3.43 -0.12
N PHE A 20 8.15 -3.58 0.02
CA PHE A 20 7.44 -4.85 -0.10
C PHE A 20 6.38 -4.77 -1.19
N VAL A 21 6.14 -5.86 -1.89
CA VAL A 21 5.04 -6.02 -2.84
C VAL A 21 3.93 -6.80 -2.16
N TYR A 22 2.75 -6.18 -2.10
CA TYR A 22 1.54 -6.73 -1.56
C TYR A 22 0.68 -7.19 -2.72
N GLU A 23 0.31 -8.46 -2.73
CA GLU A 23 -0.73 -8.99 -3.60
C GLU A 23 -2.06 -8.88 -2.85
N VAL A 24 -2.99 -8.11 -3.41
CA VAL A 24 -4.28 -7.83 -2.79
C VAL A 24 -5.41 -8.22 -3.73
N THR A 25 -6.45 -8.87 -3.21
CA THR A 25 -7.67 -9.20 -3.93
C THR A 25 -8.89 -8.54 -3.27
N GLY A 26 -10.02 -8.46 -3.98
CA GLY A 26 -11.28 -7.98 -3.41
C GLY A 26 -11.32 -6.49 -3.06
N LEU A 27 -10.41 -5.67 -3.59
CA LEU A 27 -10.47 -4.22 -3.42
C LEU A 27 -11.75 -3.69 -4.08
N TRP A 28 -12.68 -3.18 -3.26
CA TRP A 28 -13.93 -2.61 -3.76
C TRP A 28 -13.65 -1.25 -4.41
N HIS A 29 -13.80 -1.18 -5.73
CA HIS A 29 -13.84 0.11 -6.42
C HIS A 29 -15.12 0.83 -6.00
N LYS A 30 -15.00 1.95 -5.29
CA LYS A 30 -16.12 2.89 -5.16
C LYS A 30 -16.48 3.33 -6.59
N GLU A 31 -17.68 2.98 -7.05
CA GLU A 31 -18.18 3.14 -8.42
C GLU A 31 -18.30 4.61 -8.86
N GLU A 32 -17.17 5.32 -8.97
CA GLU A 32 -17.07 6.62 -9.64
C GLU A 32 -16.22 6.47 -10.91
N ASN A 33 -16.43 5.39 -11.66
CA ASN A 33 -15.92 5.26 -13.02
C ASN A 33 -16.93 4.55 -13.92
N THR A 34 -18.15 5.09 -13.91
CA THR A 34 -19.27 4.68 -14.78
C THR A 34 -19.05 5.13 -16.24
N LYS A 35 -17.95 4.69 -16.87
CA LYS A 35 -17.79 4.93 -18.32
C LYS A 35 -16.91 3.95 -19.10
N ASN A 36 -16.24 3.00 -18.46
CA ASN A 36 -15.47 2.00 -19.19
C ASN A 36 -15.83 0.58 -18.73
N SER A 37 -16.94 0.08 -19.26
CA SER A 37 -17.47 -1.26 -19.00
C SER A 37 -16.63 -2.31 -19.73
N TYR A 38 -15.39 -2.52 -19.28
CA TYR A 38 -14.66 -3.74 -19.58
C TYR A 38 -14.75 -4.63 -18.35
N PRO A 39 -15.24 -5.89 -18.48
CA PRO A 39 -15.27 -6.81 -17.36
C PRO A 39 -13.82 -7.14 -16.98
N LEU A 40 -13.32 -6.45 -15.94
CA LEU A 40 -12.10 -6.83 -15.26
C LEU A 40 -12.26 -8.30 -14.84
N PRO A 41 -11.28 -9.17 -15.11
CA PRO A 41 -11.40 -10.58 -14.75
C PRO A 41 -11.66 -10.66 -13.24
N LYS A 42 -12.69 -11.43 -12.86
CA LYS A 42 -13.19 -11.57 -11.46
C LYS A 42 -12.13 -12.00 -10.43
N SER A 43 -10.91 -12.29 -10.87
CA SER A 43 -9.78 -12.76 -10.08
C SER A 43 -8.50 -11.94 -10.31
N SER A 44 -8.59 -10.67 -10.72
CA SER A 44 -7.42 -9.81 -10.81
C SER A 44 -6.90 -9.46 -9.42
N SER A 45 -5.77 -10.05 -9.02
CA SER A 45 -4.97 -9.54 -7.91
C SER A 45 -4.29 -8.24 -8.32
N ILE A 46 -4.23 -7.28 -7.41
CA ILE A 46 -3.51 -6.01 -7.57
C ILE A 46 -2.20 -6.11 -6.79
N PHE A 47 -1.12 -5.65 -7.40
CA PHE A 47 0.19 -5.59 -6.76
C PHE A 47 0.51 -4.15 -6.35
N ILE A 48 0.78 -3.95 -5.06
CA ILE A 48 1.06 -2.63 -4.47
C ILE A 48 2.44 -2.65 -3.84
N GLN A 49 3.28 -1.66 -4.18
CA GLN A 49 4.57 -1.49 -3.53
C GLN A 49 4.41 -0.63 -2.28
N VAL A 50 4.85 -1.14 -1.14
CA VAL A 50 4.66 -0.55 0.18
C VAL A 50 6.01 -0.42 0.88
N PRO A 51 6.48 0.82 1.14
CA PRO A 51 7.65 1.05 1.98
C PRO A 51 7.40 0.55 3.40
N TYR A 52 8.45 0.08 4.08
CA TYR A 52 8.35 -0.43 5.46
C TYR A 52 7.72 0.60 6.41
N SER A 53 8.07 1.88 6.25
CA SER A 53 7.53 2.99 7.05
C SER A 53 6.00 3.15 6.95
N GLN A 54 5.39 2.76 5.82
CA GLN A 54 3.96 2.93 5.55
C GLN A 54 3.17 1.61 5.63
N MET A 55 3.80 0.49 5.99
CA MET A 55 3.14 -0.83 6.02
C MET A 55 1.86 -0.82 6.87
N ASN A 56 1.89 -0.19 8.04
CA ASN A 56 0.74 -0.19 8.94
C ASN A 56 -0.44 0.60 8.36
N GLU A 57 -0.16 1.78 7.81
CA GLU A 57 -1.18 2.64 7.19
C GLU A 57 -1.81 1.97 5.97
N GLU A 58 -0.98 1.35 5.12
CA GLU A 58 -1.46 0.71 3.90
C GLU A 58 -2.26 -0.56 4.21
N MET A 59 -1.88 -1.34 5.22
CA MET A 59 -2.69 -2.47 5.70
C MET A 59 -4.08 -2.03 6.19
N GLN A 60 -4.15 -0.94 6.96
CA GLN A 60 -5.43 -0.39 7.41
C GLN A 60 -6.27 0.11 6.23
N ARG A 61 -5.65 0.80 5.27
CA ARG A 61 -6.30 1.30 4.07
C ARG A 61 -6.87 0.16 3.22
N ILE A 62 -6.08 -0.88 2.96
CA ILE A 62 -6.52 -2.08 2.23
C ILE A 62 -7.73 -2.71 2.92
N THR A 63 -7.67 -2.87 4.25
CA THR A 63 -8.77 -3.43 5.04
C THR A 63 -10.04 -2.57 4.95
N ARG A 64 -9.91 -1.23 5.03
CA ARG A 64 -11.03 -0.28 4.89
C ARG A 64 -11.66 -0.31 3.49
N MET A 65 -10.88 -0.61 2.45
CA MET A 65 -11.36 -0.80 1.08
C MET A 65 -11.96 -2.19 0.83
N GLY A 66 -12.06 -3.03 1.86
CA GLY A 66 -12.55 -4.42 1.75
C GLY A 66 -11.56 -5.38 1.07
N GLY A 67 -10.32 -4.93 0.85
CA GLY A 67 -9.28 -5.75 0.24
C GLY A 67 -8.74 -6.81 1.18
N LYS A 68 -8.40 -7.97 0.62
CA LYS A 68 -7.73 -9.08 1.30
C LYS A 68 -6.31 -9.21 0.77
N ILE A 69 -5.33 -9.19 1.67
CA ILE A 69 -3.93 -9.43 1.32
C ILE A 69 -3.73 -10.94 1.16
N VAL A 70 -3.25 -11.35 -0.01
CA VAL A 70 -2.98 -12.75 -0.39
C VAL A 70 -1.51 -13.09 -0.18
N SER A 71 -0.60 -12.17 -0.52
CA SER A 71 0.85 -12.39 -0.42
C SER A 71 1.58 -11.07 -0.09
N ILE A 72 2.68 -11.16 0.64
CA ILE A 72 3.60 -10.04 0.90
C ILE A 72 5.01 -10.54 0.62
N ARG A 73 5.75 -9.84 -0.25
CA ARG A 73 7.10 -10.23 -0.67
C ARG A 73 8.06 -9.04 -0.60
N PRO A 74 9.28 -9.19 -0.06
CA PRO A 74 10.27 -8.12 -0.10
C PRO A 74 10.74 -7.88 -1.54
N VAL A 75 10.92 -6.62 -1.92
CA VAL A 75 11.62 -6.24 -3.15
C VAL A 75 13.10 -6.37 -2.86
N MET A 76 13.77 -7.29 -3.55
CA MET A 76 15.22 -7.36 -3.50
C MET A 76 15.78 -6.18 -4.31
N PRO A 77 16.67 -5.34 -3.74
CA PRO A 77 17.37 -4.34 -4.55
C PRO A 77 18.23 -5.11 -5.57
N THR A 78 17.98 -4.87 -6.85
CA THR A 78 18.85 -5.41 -7.90
C THR A 78 20.19 -4.67 -7.77
N THR A 79 21.27 -5.42 -7.50
CA THR A 79 22.63 -4.91 -7.29
C THR A 79 23.21 -4.33 -8.57
#